data_AF-A0A5C7LYE9-F1
#
_entry.id   AF-A0A5C7LYE9-F1
#
_cell.length_a   1.000
_cell.length_b   1.000
_cell.length_c   1.000
_cell.angle_alpha   90.00
_cell.angle_beta   90.00
_cell.angle_gamma   90.00
#
_symmetry.space_group_name_H-M   'P 1'
#
loop_
_entity.id
_entity.type
_entity.pdbx_description
1 polymer ?
#
loop_
_entity_poly.entity_id
_entity_poly.type
_entity_poly.pdbx_seq_one_letter_code
_entity_poly.pdbx_strand_id
1 'polypeptide(L)'
;MPAFAGFFSEPGEFCKVSPLSPVRPLNTDMWESAVEGVHYFYGDADINQPSTRYGLQTYAGDSLPSFYDDFYNRIWFIPQTIDFGAISATVGRTAVIWNAKRSTVVLSSIDTSEDESVSVSGASLPLTMKPLVQRSFVVTVDEDGDPDVNFSIIFEFTPTEQVPLPVTGVRSKVWAFLPNWTSPVEVSYEFMTEIIPSRSGFEQRIANRTDPRMSIRFTALVNEGTFRHFIRQMASWQNKGTLMPDFSHGIALLEDANAGQNTLVFEETADWILPGRTVVLVRGNASQSEFAVRKIDAVVGNSVTLTSDIDQDWVAGSKAYPAYVGYLGTKITASQFTNRTAAVNVTFDADPGEELWWSVPAGTVFYLGRELFLERPDWASSVAPEFEAALEIIDYGKGRKDFNIPRPFNMRIHKAQYIEASRERTDAIVDFFRRNRGAQG
;
A
#
# COMPACT_ATOMS: atom_id res chain seq x y z
N MET A 1 -64.27 17.99 -9.94
CA MET A 1 -64.29 17.13 -11.16
C MET A 1 -62.96 17.28 -11.87
N PRO A 2 -62.35 16.23 -12.45
CA PRO A 2 -62.66 14.78 -12.37
C PRO A 2 -61.57 14.04 -11.55
N ALA A 3 -61.91 13.06 -10.70
CA ALA A 3 -62.08 11.63 -11.04
C ALA A 3 -60.89 11.06 -11.85
N PHE A 4 -59.96 10.39 -11.15
CA PHE A 4 -58.98 9.50 -11.76
C PHE A 4 -59.75 8.25 -12.22
N ALA A 5 -60.25 8.31 -13.45
CA ALA A 5 -60.85 7.19 -14.15
C ALA A 5 -59.72 6.33 -14.73
N GLY A 6 -59.90 5.00 -14.65
CA GLY A 6 -58.88 4.02 -14.96
C GLY A 6 -58.37 4.06 -16.41
N PHE A 7 -57.14 3.59 -16.58
CA PHE A 7 -56.72 2.90 -17.79
C PHE A 7 -56.69 1.40 -17.46
N PHE A 8 -57.84 0.76 -17.63
CA PHE A 8 -57.86 -0.63 -18.04
C PHE A 8 -57.68 -0.62 -19.55
N SER A 9 -56.54 -1.07 -20.04
CA SER A 9 -56.43 -1.59 -21.40
C SER A 9 -56.76 -3.08 -21.35
N GLU A 10 -57.51 -3.55 -22.34
CA GLU A 10 -57.93 -4.94 -22.51
C GLU A 10 -56.74 -5.92 -22.47
N PRO A 11 -56.99 -7.21 -22.14
CA PRO A 11 -55.93 -8.21 -22.13
C PRO A 11 -55.45 -8.44 -23.56
N GLY A 12 -54.25 -7.97 -23.91
CA GLY A 12 -53.64 -8.25 -25.20
C GLY A 12 -52.61 -7.24 -25.74
N GLU A 13 -52.43 -6.06 -25.16
CA GLU A 13 -51.43 -5.09 -25.66
C GLU A 13 -50.12 -5.11 -24.88
N PHE A 14 -49.01 -5.38 -25.58
CA PHE A 14 -47.66 -5.24 -25.06
C PHE A 14 -47.31 -3.75 -24.85
N CYS A 15 -47.24 -3.29 -23.60
CA CYS A 15 -46.57 -2.03 -23.29
C CYS A 15 -45.05 -2.17 -23.47
N LYS A 16 -44.48 -1.45 -24.44
CA LYS A 16 -43.03 -1.27 -24.55
C LYS A 16 -42.53 -0.45 -23.37
N VAL A 17 -41.91 -1.10 -22.38
CA VAL A 17 -41.21 -0.42 -21.30
C VAL A 17 -39.83 0.02 -21.81
N SER A 18 -39.54 1.32 -21.70
CA SER A 18 -38.23 1.90 -22.04
C SER A 18 -37.13 1.37 -21.11
N PRO A 19 -35.89 1.12 -21.59
CA PRO A 19 -34.78 0.61 -20.77
C PRO A 19 -34.28 1.57 -19.66
N LEU A 20 -34.85 2.79 -19.57
CA LEU A 20 -34.34 3.87 -18.73
C LEU A 20 -35.26 4.28 -17.56
N SER A 21 -36.19 3.42 -17.14
CA SER A 21 -37.04 3.71 -15.95
C SER A 21 -36.32 3.37 -14.62
N PRO A 22 -36.31 4.26 -13.61
CA PRO A 22 -35.58 4.06 -12.36
C PRO A 22 -36.34 3.23 -11.28
N VAL A 23 -37.53 2.71 -11.58
CA VAL A 23 -38.31 1.87 -10.64
C VAL A 23 -38.32 0.44 -11.14
N ARG A 24 -37.58 -0.46 -10.47
CA ARG A 24 -37.64 -1.92 -10.72
C ARG A 24 -38.86 -2.53 -10.02
N PRO A 25 -39.68 -3.36 -10.69
CA PRO A 25 -40.74 -4.09 -10.02
C PRO A 25 -40.16 -5.11 -9.03
N LEU A 26 -40.82 -5.27 -7.88
CA LEU A 26 -40.49 -6.26 -6.87
C LEU A 26 -40.90 -7.67 -7.33
N ASN A 27 -40.18 -8.68 -6.83
CA ASN A 27 -40.16 -10.08 -7.26
C ASN A 27 -41.44 -10.90 -6.99
N THR A 28 -42.61 -10.26 -6.86
CA THR A 28 -43.89 -10.95 -6.65
C THR A 28 -44.71 -11.13 -7.93
N ASP A 29 -44.43 -10.38 -9.00
CA ASP A 29 -45.26 -10.41 -10.22
C ASP A 29 -44.75 -11.38 -11.31
N MET A 30 -43.64 -12.09 -11.08
CA MET A 30 -43.08 -13.03 -12.07
C MET A 30 -43.53 -14.49 -11.90
N TRP A 31 -44.40 -14.79 -10.93
CA TRP A 31 -44.86 -16.16 -10.66
C TRP A 31 -46.27 -16.47 -11.18
N GLU A 32 -46.98 -15.52 -11.82
CA GLU A 32 -48.32 -15.76 -12.38
C GLU A 32 -48.39 -15.87 -13.90
N SER A 33 -47.31 -15.63 -14.66
CA SER A 33 -47.36 -15.63 -16.13
C SER A 33 -46.92 -16.92 -16.82
N ALA A 34 -46.74 -18.02 -16.08
CA ALA A 34 -46.32 -19.32 -16.64
C ALA A 34 -47.42 -20.40 -16.64
N VAL A 35 -48.71 -20.02 -16.73
CA VAL A 35 -49.83 -20.98 -16.70
C VAL A 35 -50.58 -21.12 -18.04
N GLU A 36 -50.47 -20.20 -18.99
CA GLU A 36 -51.18 -20.34 -20.27
C GLU A 36 -50.27 -20.76 -21.42
N GLY A 37 -50.08 -22.06 -21.54
CA GLY A 37 -49.39 -22.68 -22.67
C GLY A 37 -49.47 -24.20 -22.72
N VAL A 38 -50.47 -24.81 -22.06
CA VAL A 38 -50.71 -26.25 -22.17
C VAL A 38 -51.78 -26.49 -23.23
N HIS A 39 -51.34 -26.64 -24.48
CA HIS A 39 -52.21 -27.22 -25.52
C HIS A 39 -52.39 -28.72 -25.23
N TYR A 40 -53.54 -29.08 -24.67
CA TYR A 40 -54.00 -30.48 -24.60
C TYR A 40 -54.33 -30.96 -26.02
N PHE A 41 -53.49 -31.82 -26.59
CA PHE A 41 -53.89 -32.61 -27.75
C PHE A 41 -54.78 -33.76 -27.28
N TYR A 42 -56.09 -33.66 -27.50
CA TYR A 42 -56.98 -34.81 -27.51
C TYR A 42 -56.79 -35.55 -28.84
N GLY A 43 -56.11 -36.68 -28.79
CA GLY A 43 -56.07 -37.68 -29.86
C GLY A 43 -56.12 -39.06 -29.21
N ASP A 44 -57.11 -39.87 -29.61
CA ASP A 44 -57.32 -41.23 -29.12
C ASP A 44 -56.01 -42.05 -29.20
N ALA A 45 -55.41 -42.33 -28.05
CA ALA A 45 -54.22 -43.15 -27.94
C ALA A 45 -54.61 -44.55 -27.43
N ASP A 46 -54.54 -45.52 -28.34
CA ASP A 46 -54.59 -46.94 -28.04
C ASP A 46 -53.39 -47.30 -27.13
N ILE A 47 -53.64 -47.94 -25.99
CA ILE A 47 -52.73 -48.01 -24.83
C ILE A 47 -51.51 -48.94 -24.98
N ASN A 48 -51.26 -49.49 -26.18
CA ASN A 48 -50.37 -50.64 -26.37
C ASN A 48 -49.22 -50.48 -27.39
N GLN A 49 -48.64 -49.28 -27.57
CA GLN A 49 -47.38 -49.14 -28.32
C GLN A 49 -46.28 -48.41 -27.52
N PRO A 50 -45.00 -48.83 -27.62
CA PRO A 50 -43.90 -48.16 -26.94
C PRO A 50 -43.71 -46.75 -27.52
N SER A 51 -43.71 -45.73 -26.66
CA SER A 51 -43.50 -44.35 -27.07
C SER A 51 -42.11 -44.18 -27.70
N THR A 52 -42.07 -43.92 -29.01
CA THR A 52 -40.87 -43.45 -29.69
C THR A 52 -40.45 -42.11 -29.11
N ARG A 53 -39.19 -42.01 -28.67
CA ARG A 53 -38.58 -40.77 -28.17
C ARG A 53 -38.63 -39.74 -29.31
N TYR A 54 -39.44 -38.69 -29.15
CA TYR A 54 -39.45 -37.56 -30.09
C TYR A 54 -38.01 -37.05 -30.28
N GLY A 55 -37.61 -36.83 -31.53
CA GLY A 55 -36.29 -36.32 -31.86
C GLY A 55 -36.01 -35.00 -31.13
N LEU A 56 -34.74 -34.74 -30.83
CA LEU A 56 -34.28 -33.48 -30.27
C LEU A 56 -34.79 -32.31 -31.14
N GLN A 57 -35.82 -31.61 -30.68
CA GLN A 57 -36.26 -30.36 -31.29
C GLN A 57 -35.33 -29.24 -30.81
N THR A 58 -34.57 -28.69 -31.74
CA THR A 58 -33.73 -27.52 -31.50
C THR A 58 -34.61 -26.28 -31.56
N TYR A 59 -34.84 -25.64 -30.42
CA TYR A 59 -35.51 -24.34 -30.35
C TYR A 59 -34.47 -23.23 -30.40
N ALA A 60 -34.70 -22.22 -31.23
CA ALA A 60 -33.92 -20.98 -31.19
C ALA A 60 -34.39 -20.18 -29.97
N GLY A 61 -33.56 -20.16 -28.92
CA GLY A 61 -33.77 -19.33 -27.73
C GLY A 61 -32.46 -18.64 -27.36
N ASP A 62 -32.57 -17.47 -26.73
CA ASP A 62 -31.41 -16.77 -26.17
C ASP A 62 -31.12 -17.28 -24.75
N SER A 63 -29.85 -17.61 -24.48
CA SER A 63 -29.41 -17.93 -23.13
C SER A 63 -29.22 -16.63 -22.34
N LEU A 64 -30.05 -16.41 -21.32
CA LEU A 64 -29.80 -15.35 -20.35
C LEU A 64 -28.64 -15.78 -19.44
N PRO A 65 -27.58 -14.97 -19.30
CA PRO A 65 -26.46 -15.30 -18.42
C PRO A 65 -26.97 -15.41 -16.98
N SER A 66 -26.56 -16.48 -16.32
CA SER A 66 -26.91 -16.76 -14.93
C SER A 66 -25.67 -16.66 -14.04
N PHE A 67 -25.86 -16.55 -12.72
CA PHE A 67 -24.74 -16.63 -11.77
C PHE A 67 -23.86 -17.88 -11.95
N TYR A 68 -24.41 -18.94 -12.55
CA TYR A 68 -23.62 -20.12 -12.90
C TYR A 68 -22.54 -19.79 -13.93
N ASP A 69 -22.84 -18.97 -14.93
CA ASP A 69 -21.91 -18.62 -16.01
C ASP A 69 -20.81 -17.67 -15.55
N ASP A 70 -21.08 -16.89 -14.51
CA ASP A 70 -20.10 -16.00 -13.89
C ASP A 70 -19.01 -16.78 -13.16
N PHE A 71 -19.37 -17.81 -12.38
CA PHE A 71 -18.44 -18.54 -11.51
C PHE A 71 -17.90 -19.85 -12.09
N TYR A 72 -18.68 -20.59 -12.87
CA TYR A 72 -18.31 -21.93 -13.33
C TYR A 72 -17.73 -21.92 -14.74
N ASN A 73 -17.27 -23.10 -15.19
CA ASN A 73 -16.70 -23.37 -16.52
C ASN A 73 -15.36 -22.67 -16.81
N ARG A 74 -14.67 -22.19 -15.78
CA ARG A 74 -13.34 -21.58 -15.86
C ARG A 74 -12.44 -22.02 -14.72
N ILE A 75 -11.18 -21.63 -14.78
CA ILE A 75 -10.22 -21.81 -13.70
C ILE A 75 -10.01 -20.47 -13.02
N TRP A 76 -10.05 -20.47 -11.69
CA TRP A 76 -9.84 -19.26 -10.89
C TRP A 76 -8.53 -19.32 -10.14
N PHE A 77 -7.88 -18.16 -10.05
CA PHE A 77 -6.86 -17.87 -9.07
C PHE A 77 -7.45 -17.04 -7.94
N ILE A 78 -7.09 -17.40 -6.71
CA ILE A 78 -7.47 -16.69 -5.50
C ILE A 78 -6.19 -16.42 -4.70
N PRO A 79 -5.70 -15.17 -4.64
CA PRO A 79 -6.18 -13.98 -5.35
C PRO A 79 -5.93 -14.04 -6.87
N GLN A 80 -6.64 -13.19 -7.65
CA GLN A 80 -6.50 -13.13 -9.12
C GLN A 80 -5.21 -12.46 -9.59
N THR A 81 -4.59 -11.65 -8.73
CA THR A 81 -3.29 -11.03 -8.92
C THR A 81 -2.50 -11.22 -7.64
N ILE A 82 -1.19 -11.42 -7.77
CA ILE A 82 -0.29 -11.49 -6.62
C ILE A 82 0.57 -10.24 -6.62
N ASP A 83 0.34 -9.39 -5.64
CA ASP A 83 1.20 -8.24 -5.38
C ASP A 83 2.17 -8.56 -4.25
N PHE A 84 3.46 -8.54 -4.57
CA PHE A 84 4.54 -8.70 -3.61
C PHE A 84 4.89 -7.38 -2.91
N GLY A 85 4.47 -6.22 -3.45
CA GLY A 85 4.87 -4.91 -2.98
C GLY A 85 6.40 -4.75 -3.05
N ALA A 86 6.99 -4.12 -2.03
CA ALA A 86 8.44 -3.98 -1.95
C ALA A 86 9.16 -5.30 -1.59
N ILE A 87 9.93 -5.85 -2.53
CA ILE A 87 10.72 -7.08 -2.39
C ILE A 87 12.14 -6.71 -1.99
N SER A 88 12.51 -7.02 -0.77
CA SER A 88 13.84 -6.71 -0.20
C SER A 88 14.57 -7.96 0.32
N ALA A 89 13.92 -9.11 0.21
CA ALA A 89 14.41 -10.46 0.49
C ALA A 89 13.56 -11.44 -0.34
N THR A 90 13.93 -12.73 -0.40
CA THR A 90 13.09 -13.75 -1.03
C THR A 90 11.76 -13.86 -0.29
N VAL A 91 10.64 -13.64 -0.99
CA VAL A 91 9.29 -13.64 -0.41
C VAL A 91 8.40 -14.67 -1.11
N GLY A 92 7.68 -15.47 -0.32
CA GLY A 92 6.66 -16.40 -0.80
C GLY A 92 5.23 -15.92 -0.50
N ARG A 93 4.33 -16.02 -1.48
CA ARG A 93 2.89 -15.79 -1.30
C ARG A 93 2.11 -17.05 -1.64
N THR A 94 1.18 -17.41 -0.77
CA THR A 94 0.28 -18.55 -1.02
C THR A 94 -0.90 -18.10 -1.85
N ALA A 95 -1.22 -18.87 -2.90
CA ALA A 95 -2.40 -18.67 -3.72
C ALA A 95 -3.10 -20.01 -3.97
N VAL A 96 -4.35 -19.95 -4.42
CA VAL A 96 -5.20 -21.12 -4.66
C VAL A 96 -5.65 -21.14 -6.11
N ILE A 97 -5.45 -22.28 -6.78
CA ILE A 97 -6.09 -22.61 -8.06
C ILE A 97 -7.39 -23.34 -7.75
N TRP A 98 -8.49 -22.89 -8.32
CA TRP A 98 -9.78 -23.57 -8.25
C TRP A 98 -10.26 -24.00 -9.64
N ASN A 99 -10.42 -25.31 -9.83
CA ASN A 99 -11.06 -25.85 -11.03
C ASN A 99 -12.58 -25.72 -10.90
N ALA A 100 -13.17 -24.61 -11.37
CA ALA A 100 -14.61 -24.42 -11.39
C ALA A 100 -15.30 -25.09 -12.60
N LYS A 101 -14.59 -25.99 -13.31
CA LYS A 101 -15.21 -26.83 -14.34
C LYS A 101 -15.82 -28.08 -13.73
N ARG A 102 -16.84 -28.60 -14.42
CA ARG A 102 -17.44 -29.91 -14.12
C ARG A 102 -16.68 -31.09 -14.75
N SER A 103 -15.54 -30.83 -15.37
CA SER A 103 -14.63 -31.81 -15.95
C SER A 103 -13.28 -31.81 -15.24
N THR A 104 -12.59 -32.95 -15.31
CA THR A 104 -11.21 -33.06 -14.84
C THR A 104 -10.29 -32.27 -15.76
N VAL A 105 -9.38 -31.51 -15.17
CA VAL A 105 -8.37 -30.71 -15.87
C VAL A 105 -6.99 -31.14 -15.39
N VAL A 106 -5.98 -31.14 -16.28
CA VAL A 106 -4.59 -31.44 -15.92
C VAL A 106 -3.75 -30.21 -16.16
N LEU A 107 -3.07 -29.73 -15.11
CA LEU A 107 -2.03 -28.71 -15.22
C LEU A 107 -0.76 -29.40 -15.75
N SER A 108 -0.37 -29.07 -16.97
CA SER A 108 0.75 -29.71 -17.67
C SER A 108 2.08 -29.03 -17.40
N SER A 109 2.08 -27.70 -17.34
CA SER A 109 3.27 -26.86 -17.27
C SER A 109 2.93 -25.52 -16.60
N ILE A 110 3.96 -24.90 -16.03
CA ILE A 110 3.92 -23.55 -15.49
C ILE A 110 5.08 -22.83 -16.16
N ASP A 111 4.79 -21.77 -16.90
CA ASP A 111 5.80 -20.96 -17.57
C ASP A 111 6.11 -19.72 -16.72
N THR A 112 7.37 -19.63 -16.30
CA THR A 112 7.96 -18.49 -15.58
C THR A 112 9.09 -17.84 -16.38
N SER A 113 9.18 -18.10 -17.70
CA SER A 113 10.31 -17.67 -18.54
C SER A 113 10.49 -16.15 -18.65
N GLU A 114 9.49 -15.35 -18.29
CA GLU A 114 9.60 -13.88 -18.23
C GLU A 114 10.55 -13.40 -17.11
N ASP A 115 10.70 -14.16 -16.02
CA ASP A 115 11.66 -13.85 -14.94
C ASP A 115 12.17 -15.14 -14.24
N GLU A 116 13.45 -15.46 -14.43
CA GLU A 116 14.10 -16.66 -13.84
C GLU A 116 14.16 -16.63 -12.31
N SER A 117 14.00 -15.45 -11.70
CA SER A 117 14.02 -15.26 -10.25
C SER A 117 12.70 -15.63 -9.55
N VAL A 118 11.68 -16.04 -10.32
CA VAL A 118 10.38 -16.44 -9.80
C VAL A 118 10.18 -17.93 -9.96
N SER A 119 9.80 -18.56 -8.85
CA SER A 119 9.57 -19.98 -8.78
C SER A 119 8.20 -20.27 -8.19
N VAL A 120 7.59 -21.38 -8.63
CA VAL A 120 6.32 -21.86 -8.11
C VAL A 120 6.54 -23.21 -7.45
N SER A 121 6.19 -23.32 -6.18
CA SER A 121 6.31 -24.53 -5.38
C SER A 121 4.94 -25.04 -4.90
N GLY A 122 4.85 -26.34 -4.59
CA GLY A 122 3.61 -26.97 -4.10
C GLY A 122 2.75 -27.65 -5.18
N ALA A 123 3.12 -27.56 -6.46
CA ALA A 123 2.47 -28.29 -7.55
C ALA A 123 3.46 -29.27 -8.20
N SER A 124 3.32 -30.57 -7.92
CA SER A 124 4.06 -31.61 -8.65
C SER A 124 3.41 -31.79 -10.03
N LEU A 125 4.06 -31.30 -11.08
CA LEU A 125 3.58 -31.42 -12.45
C LEU A 125 3.85 -32.83 -13.02
N PRO A 126 2.93 -33.42 -13.80
CA PRO A 126 1.59 -32.91 -14.12
C PRO A 126 0.60 -33.09 -12.95
N LEU A 127 -0.24 -32.08 -12.69
CA LEU A 127 -1.20 -32.08 -11.59
C LEU A 127 -2.63 -32.28 -12.10
N THR A 128 -3.25 -33.42 -11.77
CA THR A 128 -4.65 -33.71 -12.12
C THR A 128 -5.62 -33.11 -11.11
N MET A 129 -6.46 -32.19 -11.55
CA MET A 129 -7.52 -31.55 -10.76
C MET A 129 -8.89 -32.12 -11.13
N LYS A 130 -9.54 -32.77 -10.18
CA LYS A 130 -10.94 -33.23 -10.32
C LYS A 130 -11.90 -32.02 -10.44
N PRO A 131 -13.13 -32.22 -10.93
CA PRO A 131 -14.14 -31.18 -10.97
C PRO A 131 -14.34 -30.50 -9.61
N LEU A 132 -14.44 -29.17 -9.60
CA LEU A 132 -14.72 -28.35 -8.41
C LEU A 132 -13.67 -28.42 -7.29
N VAL A 133 -12.48 -28.95 -7.55
CA VAL A 133 -11.40 -29.06 -6.56
C VAL A 133 -10.52 -27.81 -6.56
N GLN A 134 -10.09 -27.41 -5.36
CA GLN A 134 -9.10 -26.37 -5.14
C GLN A 134 -7.74 -26.94 -4.72
N ARG A 135 -6.65 -26.29 -5.10
CA ARG A 135 -5.28 -26.63 -4.71
C ARG A 135 -4.49 -25.37 -4.40
N SER A 136 -3.79 -25.37 -3.27
CA SER A 136 -2.87 -24.30 -2.86
C SER A 136 -1.49 -24.51 -3.47
N PHE A 137 -0.84 -23.42 -3.83
CA PHE A 137 0.55 -23.35 -4.29
C PHE A 137 1.19 -22.09 -3.72
N VAL A 138 2.52 -22.04 -3.74
CA VAL A 138 3.29 -20.88 -3.26
C VAL A 138 4.11 -20.33 -4.40
N VAL A 139 3.95 -19.03 -4.68
CA VAL A 139 4.80 -18.28 -5.62
C VAL A 139 5.88 -17.59 -4.82
N THR A 140 7.13 -17.85 -5.15
CA THR A 140 8.32 -17.28 -4.51
C THR A 140 9.06 -16.38 -5.50
N VAL A 141 9.34 -15.14 -5.09
CA VAL A 141 10.12 -14.16 -5.85
C VAL A 141 11.41 -13.88 -5.11
N ASP A 142 12.54 -14.00 -5.80
CA ASP A 142 13.86 -13.74 -5.22
C ASP A 142 14.21 -12.24 -5.17
N GLU A 143 15.14 -11.88 -4.29
CA GLU A 143 15.68 -10.52 -4.16
C GLU A 143 16.54 -10.10 -5.37
N ASP A 144 17.14 -11.08 -6.04
CA ASP A 144 17.95 -10.87 -7.24
C ASP A 144 17.07 -10.97 -8.49
N GLY A 145 17.07 -9.93 -9.31
CA GLY A 145 16.33 -9.87 -10.56
C GLY A 145 16.04 -8.45 -11.00
N ASP A 146 15.11 -8.28 -11.95
CA ASP A 146 14.71 -6.97 -12.43
C ASP A 146 13.97 -6.16 -11.36
N PRO A 147 14.22 -4.84 -11.29
CA PRO A 147 13.71 -4.00 -10.20
C PRO A 147 12.20 -3.84 -10.21
N ASP A 148 11.57 -3.85 -11.38
CA ASP A 148 10.13 -3.82 -11.52
C ASP A 148 9.68 -5.24 -11.85
N VAL A 149 9.00 -5.88 -10.89
CA VAL A 149 8.38 -7.18 -11.11
C VAL A 149 6.99 -6.89 -11.65
N ASN A 150 6.80 -6.99 -12.97
CA ASN A 150 5.49 -6.83 -13.60
C ASN A 150 5.40 -7.75 -14.80
N PHE A 151 4.97 -8.98 -14.56
CA PHE A 151 4.94 -10.03 -15.56
C PHE A 151 3.82 -11.04 -15.24
N SER A 152 3.50 -11.95 -16.15
CA SER A 152 2.43 -12.93 -15.93
C SER A 152 2.95 -14.36 -15.96
N ILE A 153 2.70 -15.11 -14.89
CA ILE A 153 2.98 -16.55 -14.86
C ILE A 153 1.88 -17.26 -15.66
N ILE A 154 2.24 -18.03 -16.68
CA ILE A 154 1.26 -18.71 -17.53
C ILE A 154 1.10 -20.16 -17.05
N PHE A 155 -0.12 -20.51 -16.62
CA PHE A 155 -0.47 -21.88 -16.27
C PHE A 155 -1.16 -22.56 -17.45
N GLU A 156 -0.57 -23.65 -17.96
CA GLU A 156 -1.13 -24.38 -19.09
C GLU A 156 -1.96 -25.59 -18.62
N PHE A 157 -3.23 -25.59 -18.97
CA PHE A 157 -4.16 -26.64 -18.64
C PHE A 157 -4.62 -27.40 -19.90
N THR A 158 -4.43 -28.71 -19.89
CA THR A 158 -4.96 -29.62 -20.92
C THR A 158 -6.44 -29.91 -20.62
N PRO A 159 -7.38 -29.78 -21.59
CA PRO A 159 -7.16 -29.82 -23.04
C PRO A 159 -6.88 -28.52 -23.81
N THR A 160 -7.11 -27.30 -23.32
CA THR A 160 -6.85 -26.08 -24.16
C THR A 160 -6.88 -24.72 -23.45
N GLU A 161 -6.72 -24.65 -22.13
CA GLU A 161 -6.83 -23.36 -21.42
C GLU A 161 -5.47 -22.91 -20.88
N GLN A 162 -5.02 -21.72 -21.30
CA GLN A 162 -3.89 -21.02 -20.69
C GLN A 162 -4.47 -19.91 -19.82
N VAL A 163 -4.07 -19.87 -18.55
CA VAL A 163 -4.56 -18.84 -17.61
C VAL A 163 -3.36 -18.06 -17.08
N PRO A 164 -3.23 -16.78 -17.43
CA PRO A 164 -2.18 -15.93 -16.89
C PRO A 164 -2.52 -15.53 -15.45
N LEU A 165 -1.52 -15.58 -14.58
CA LEU A 165 -1.55 -15.02 -13.23
C LEU A 165 -0.61 -13.81 -13.19
N PRO A 166 -1.15 -12.58 -13.18
CA PRO A 166 -0.33 -11.38 -13.07
C PRO A 166 0.36 -11.31 -11.72
N VAL A 167 1.66 -11.04 -11.75
CA VAL A 167 2.52 -10.83 -10.60
C VAL A 167 3.10 -9.43 -10.66
N THR A 168 2.89 -8.66 -9.59
CA THR A 168 3.42 -7.31 -9.45
C THR A 168 4.30 -7.18 -8.21
N GLY A 169 5.26 -6.26 -8.24
CA GLY A 169 6.11 -5.90 -7.11
C GLY A 169 7.25 -4.99 -7.54
N VAL A 170 7.96 -4.44 -6.57
CA VAL A 170 9.13 -3.58 -6.80
C VAL A 170 10.27 -4.08 -5.93
N ARG A 171 11.39 -4.49 -6.52
CA ARG A 171 12.59 -4.85 -5.75
C ARG A 171 13.26 -3.60 -5.21
N SER A 172 13.65 -3.64 -3.95
CA SER A 172 14.31 -2.53 -3.26
C SER A 172 15.64 -2.97 -2.65
N LYS A 173 16.72 -2.27 -3.00
CA LYS A 173 18.05 -2.53 -2.43
C LYS A 173 18.19 -1.81 -1.09
N VAL A 174 18.67 -2.49 -0.06
CA VAL A 174 18.98 -1.86 1.24
C VAL A 174 20.07 -0.82 1.08
N TRP A 175 19.89 0.33 1.71
CA TRP A 175 20.97 1.26 1.97
C TRP A 175 21.90 0.70 3.05
N ALA A 176 23.02 0.12 2.64
CA ALA A 176 23.95 -0.60 3.51
C ALA A 176 25.14 0.25 3.99
N PHE A 177 24.91 1.53 4.30
CA PHE A 177 25.96 2.44 4.81
C PHE A 177 25.46 3.23 6.01
N LEU A 178 26.19 3.12 7.12
CA LEU A 178 25.85 3.84 8.35
C LEU A 178 26.04 5.37 8.21
N PRO A 179 25.22 6.17 8.91
CA PRO A 179 25.41 7.61 8.99
C PRO A 179 26.68 7.94 9.78
N ASN A 180 27.31 9.05 9.39
CA ASN A 180 28.33 9.71 10.17
C ASN A 180 27.67 10.60 11.21
N TRP A 181 27.65 10.14 12.46
CA TRP A 181 27.06 10.82 13.62
C TRP A 181 27.70 12.16 14.00
N THR A 182 28.78 12.58 13.32
CA THR A 182 29.28 13.96 13.41
C THR A 182 28.24 14.97 12.92
N SER A 183 27.43 14.57 11.95
CA SER A 183 26.28 15.34 11.46
C SER A 183 24.98 14.65 11.90
N PRO A 184 23.91 15.40 12.20
CA PRO A 184 22.64 14.79 12.56
C PRO A 184 22.01 14.06 11.37
N VAL A 185 21.19 13.04 11.68
CA VAL A 185 20.24 12.46 10.74
C VAL A 185 18.96 13.29 10.80
N GLU A 186 18.59 13.89 9.69
CA GLU A 186 17.38 14.71 9.57
C GLU A 186 16.26 13.89 8.93
N VAL A 187 15.16 13.71 9.67
CA VAL A 187 13.89 13.19 9.14
C VAL A 187 12.92 14.36 9.04
N SER A 188 12.37 14.58 7.85
CA SER A 188 11.47 15.70 7.57
C SER A 188 10.11 15.19 7.15
N TYR A 189 9.07 15.67 7.85
CA TYR A 189 7.67 15.39 7.54
C TYR A 189 7.00 16.61 6.90
N GLU A 190 6.55 16.48 5.65
CA GLU A 190 5.93 17.56 4.89
C GLU A 190 4.42 17.36 4.76
N PHE A 191 3.67 18.22 5.47
CA PHE A 191 2.22 18.34 5.35
C PHE A 191 1.83 19.30 4.22
N MET A 192 0.64 19.13 3.65
CA MET A 192 0.11 20.03 2.62
C MET A 192 -1.23 20.60 3.06
N THR A 193 -1.19 21.88 3.45
CA THR A 193 -2.36 22.62 3.90
C THR A 193 -2.66 23.73 2.92
N GLU A 194 -3.86 23.72 2.36
CA GLU A 194 -4.38 24.83 1.57
C GLU A 194 -5.07 25.83 2.50
N ILE A 195 -4.73 27.10 2.35
CA ILE A 195 -5.28 28.21 3.13
C ILE A 195 -6.07 29.09 2.16
N ILE A 196 -7.38 29.20 2.39
CA ILE A 196 -8.29 30.05 1.62
C ILE A 196 -8.73 31.22 2.51
N PRO A 197 -8.11 32.40 2.36
CA PRO A 197 -8.40 33.54 3.21
C PRO A 197 -9.46 34.46 2.55
N SER A 198 -10.44 34.92 3.32
CA SER A 198 -11.45 35.89 2.87
C SER A 198 -10.98 37.33 3.04
N ARG A 199 -11.63 38.30 2.36
CA ARG A 199 -11.32 39.73 2.55
C ARG A 199 -11.52 40.18 4.01
N SER A 200 -12.52 39.63 4.70
CA SER A 200 -12.81 39.93 6.11
C SER A 200 -11.92 39.19 7.12
N GLY A 201 -11.04 38.30 6.66
CA GLY A 201 -10.08 37.60 7.51
C GLY A 201 -10.55 36.27 8.06
N PHE A 202 -11.73 35.80 7.65
CA PHE A 202 -12.09 34.40 7.87
C PHE A 202 -11.22 33.51 6.99
N GLU A 203 -10.72 32.43 7.57
CA GLU A 203 -9.81 31.50 6.92
C GLU A 203 -10.44 30.12 6.91
N GLN A 204 -10.42 29.47 5.75
CA GLN A 204 -10.68 28.05 5.64
C GLN A 204 -9.36 27.33 5.38
N ARG A 205 -9.05 26.32 6.20
CA ARG A 205 -7.88 25.43 6.01
C ARG A 205 -8.33 24.06 5.58
N ILE A 206 -7.74 23.54 4.52
CA ILE A 206 -8.00 22.19 4.01
C ILE A 206 -6.68 21.42 4.02
N ALA A 207 -6.65 20.31 4.75
CA ALA A 207 -5.52 19.39 4.71
C ALA A 207 -5.65 18.50 3.46
N ASN A 208 -4.74 18.67 2.50
CA ASN A 208 -4.77 17.94 1.24
C ASN A 208 -4.05 16.59 1.32
N ARG A 209 -3.38 16.30 2.44
CA ARG A 209 -2.72 15.02 2.72
C ARG A 209 -3.24 14.44 4.04
N THR A 210 -3.52 13.14 4.04
CA THR A 210 -3.82 12.41 5.28
C THR A 210 -2.54 12.15 6.07
N ASP A 211 -1.53 11.62 5.39
CA ASP A 211 -0.20 11.36 5.94
C ASP A 211 0.84 12.29 5.29
N PRO A 212 1.86 12.76 6.05
CA PRO A 212 2.89 13.64 5.52
C PRO A 212 3.79 12.88 4.54
N ARG A 213 4.48 13.62 3.67
CA ARG A 213 5.61 13.04 2.92
C ARG A 213 6.84 13.01 3.81
N MET A 214 7.58 11.92 3.78
CA MET A 214 8.81 11.77 4.54
C MET A 214 10.04 11.89 3.65
N SER A 215 11.07 12.61 4.12
CA SER A 215 12.41 12.58 3.53
C SER A 215 13.45 12.42 4.62
N ILE A 216 14.53 11.70 4.31
CA ILE A 216 15.65 11.42 5.21
C ILE A 216 16.92 12.01 4.60
N ARG A 217 17.66 12.80 5.38
CA ARG A 217 18.91 13.45 4.97
C ARG A 217 20.00 13.22 6.00
N PHE A 218 21.16 12.74 5.56
CA PHE A 218 22.33 12.56 6.41
C PHE A 218 23.62 12.45 5.59
N THR A 219 24.76 12.52 6.26
CA THR A 219 26.05 12.19 5.65
C THR A 219 26.44 10.77 6.02
N ALA A 220 26.80 9.92 5.06
CA ALA A 220 27.37 8.60 5.30
C ALA A 220 28.89 8.63 5.09
N LEU A 221 29.65 7.90 5.92
CA LEU A 221 31.09 7.71 5.70
C LEU A 221 31.30 6.33 5.09
N VAL A 222 31.81 6.29 3.87
CA VAL A 222 32.13 5.05 3.16
C VAL A 222 33.65 4.85 3.21
N ASN A 223 34.08 3.68 3.67
CA ASN A 223 35.49 3.35 3.92
C ASN A 223 36.04 2.34 2.91
N GLU A 224 37.29 1.91 3.08
CA GLU A 224 37.95 0.99 2.13
C GLU A 224 37.21 -0.33 1.89
N GLY A 225 36.58 -0.89 2.94
CA GLY A 225 35.82 -2.13 2.85
C GLY A 225 34.50 -1.97 2.10
N THR A 226 33.84 -0.83 2.27
CA THR A 226 32.49 -0.57 1.74
C THR A 226 32.47 0.28 0.46
N PHE A 227 33.58 0.92 0.10
CA PHE A 227 33.65 1.85 -1.04
C PHE A 227 33.32 1.21 -2.39
N ARG A 228 33.81 -0.01 -2.64
CA ARG A 228 33.46 -0.74 -3.86
C ARG A 228 31.98 -1.11 -3.91
N HIS A 229 31.41 -1.49 -2.75
CA HIS A 229 29.97 -1.77 -2.63
C HIS A 229 29.15 -0.51 -2.89
N PHE A 230 29.55 0.63 -2.34
CA PHE A 230 28.91 1.92 -2.60
C PHE A 230 28.93 2.29 -4.08
N ILE A 231 30.09 2.26 -4.73
CA ILE A 231 30.18 2.60 -6.17
C ILE A 231 29.32 1.65 -7.01
N ARG A 232 29.31 0.34 -6.69
CA ARG A 232 28.44 -0.62 -7.38
C ARG A 232 26.96 -0.31 -7.15
N GLN A 233 26.55 -0.05 -5.92
CA GLN A 233 25.16 0.28 -5.58
C GLN A 233 24.73 1.57 -6.29
N MET A 234 25.54 2.62 -6.26
CA MET A 234 25.25 3.86 -6.98
C MET A 234 25.14 3.64 -8.49
N ALA A 235 26.04 2.86 -9.10
CA ALA A 235 26.03 2.63 -10.54
C ALA A 235 24.82 1.81 -11.03
N SER A 236 24.26 0.93 -10.18
CA SER A 236 23.22 -0.03 -10.59
C SER A 236 21.83 0.22 -9.98
N TRP A 237 21.74 0.95 -8.86
CA TRP A 237 20.52 1.10 -8.07
C TRP A 237 20.18 2.55 -7.68
N GLN A 238 20.97 3.56 -8.06
CA GLN A 238 20.66 4.95 -7.68
C GLN A 238 19.29 5.42 -8.19
N ASN A 239 18.92 5.04 -9.41
CA ASN A 239 17.66 5.43 -10.04
C ASN A 239 16.51 4.43 -9.78
N LYS A 240 16.68 3.52 -8.82
CA LYS A 240 15.74 2.44 -8.51
C LYS A 240 15.28 2.52 -7.06
N GLY A 241 14.24 1.75 -6.73
CA GLY A 241 13.74 1.61 -5.36
C GLY A 241 14.87 1.24 -4.39
N THR A 242 14.98 2.02 -3.32
CA THR A 242 15.94 1.82 -2.24
C THR A 242 15.16 1.64 -0.94
N LEU A 243 15.55 0.64 -0.16
CA LEU A 243 15.06 0.47 1.19
C LEU A 243 16.00 1.22 2.15
N MET A 244 15.53 2.34 2.68
CA MET A 244 16.29 3.21 3.58
C MET A 244 15.91 2.93 5.04
N PRO A 245 16.87 2.51 5.90
CA PRO A 245 16.67 2.50 7.33
C PRO A 245 16.58 3.93 7.86
N ASP A 246 15.58 4.20 8.70
CA ASP A 246 15.58 5.42 9.49
C ASP A 246 16.47 5.23 10.72
N PHE A 247 17.71 5.71 10.59
CA PHE A 247 18.71 5.63 11.65
C PHE A 247 18.38 6.45 12.90
N SER A 248 17.43 7.39 12.84
CA SER A 248 16.99 8.13 14.01
C SER A 248 16.08 7.29 14.92
N HIS A 249 15.45 6.25 14.35
CA HIS A 249 14.43 5.44 15.02
C HIS A 249 14.89 4.05 15.50
N GLY A 250 16.19 3.87 15.76
CA GLY A 250 16.78 2.56 16.14
C GLY A 250 16.47 2.06 17.55
N ILE A 251 16.29 0.74 17.69
CA ILE A 251 16.05 0.04 18.98
C ILE A 251 16.97 -1.17 19.07
N ALA A 252 17.50 -1.48 20.26
CA ALA A 252 18.36 -2.62 20.48
C ALA A 252 17.58 -3.93 20.76
N LEU A 253 18.15 -5.05 20.34
CA LEU A 253 17.72 -6.39 20.75
C LEU A 253 18.08 -6.64 22.22
N LEU A 254 17.13 -7.16 22.98
CA LEU A 254 17.31 -7.53 24.39
C LEU A 254 18.07 -8.86 24.53
N GLU A 255 17.82 -9.80 23.63
CA GLU A 255 18.36 -11.16 23.65
C GLU A 255 19.01 -11.50 22.30
N ASP A 256 19.89 -12.51 22.30
CA ASP A 256 20.49 -13.03 21.07
C ASP A 256 19.41 -13.69 20.19
N ALA A 257 19.37 -13.32 18.92
CA ALA A 257 18.52 -13.93 17.91
C ALA A 257 19.39 -14.80 16.98
N ASN A 258 19.27 -16.13 17.12
CA ASN A 258 20.10 -17.08 16.40
C ASN A 258 19.54 -17.38 15.01
N ALA A 259 20.41 -17.84 14.10
CA ALA A 259 20.01 -18.29 12.78
C ALA A 259 18.96 -19.41 12.86
N GLY A 260 17.96 -19.36 11.99
CA GLY A 260 16.83 -20.28 11.99
C GLY A 260 15.71 -19.92 12.98
N GLN A 261 15.86 -18.87 13.80
CA GLN A 261 14.77 -18.33 14.61
C GLN A 261 14.00 -17.26 13.82
N ASN A 262 12.71 -17.11 14.10
CA ASN A 262 11.86 -16.07 13.52
C ASN A 262 11.36 -15.06 14.56
N THR A 263 11.93 -15.04 15.76
CA THR A 263 11.47 -14.18 16.84
C THR A 263 12.58 -13.22 17.24
N LEU A 264 12.25 -11.94 17.35
CA LEU A 264 13.10 -10.88 17.87
C LEU A 264 12.50 -10.33 19.16
N VAL A 265 13.33 -10.16 20.19
CA VAL A 265 12.91 -9.52 21.44
C VAL A 265 13.65 -8.19 21.58
N PHE A 266 12.91 -7.09 21.68
CA PHE A 266 13.45 -5.74 21.80
C PHE A 266 13.54 -5.27 23.26
N GLU A 267 14.50 -4.38 23.55
CA GLU A 267 14.65 -3.78 24.89
C GLU A 267 13.42 -2.93 25.27
N GLU A 268 12.85 -2.23 24.30
CA GLU A 268 11.69 -1.36 24.46
C GLU A 268 10.69 -1.55 23.31
N THR A 269 9.42 -1.21 23.56
CA THR A 269 8.41 -1.07 22.51
C THR A 269 8.50 0.30 21.87
N ALA A 270 8.38 0.38 20.56
CA ALA A 270 8.18 1.65 19.86
C ALA A 270 6.98 1.60 18.93
N ASP A 271 6.41 2.77 18.66
CA ASP A 271 5.16 2.92 17.91
C ASP A 271 5.26 2.40 16.47
N TRP A 272 6.45 2.44 15.87
CA TRP A 272 6.67 1.94 14.51
C TRP A 272 6.70 0.41 14.40
N ILE A 273 6.78 -0.32 15.52
CA ILE A 273 6.77 -1.80 15.53
C ILE A 273 5.35 -2.29 15.26
N LEU A 274 5.05 -2.54 13.99
CA LEU A 274 3.72 -2.90 13.51
C LEU A 274 3.77 -4.15 12.62
N PRO A 275 2.73 -5.00 12.64
CA PRO A 275 2.55 -6.06 11.65
C PRO A 275 2.66 -5.54 10.22
N GLY A 276 3.40 -6.26 9.37
CA GLY A 276 3.65 -5.89 7.98
C GLY A 276 4.79 -4.90 7.75
N ARG A 277 5.35 -4.29 8.81
CA ARG A 277 6.47 -3.34 8.72
C ARG A 277 7.77 -4.06 8.35
N THR A 278 8.56 -3.44 7.47
CA THR A 278 9.92 -3.90 7.14
C THR A 278 10.91 -3.28 8.12
N VAL A 279 11.82 -4.10 8.62
CA VAL A 279 12.84 -3.75 9.61
C VAL A 279 14.21 -4.14 9.08
N VAL A 280 15.20 -3.28 9.30
CA VAL A 280 16.59 -3.59 9.02
C VAL A 280 17.35 -3.80 10.33
N LEU A 281 17.86 -5.01 10.51
CA LEU A 281 18.82 -5.34 11.56
C LEU A 281 20.20 -4.88 11.14
N VAL A 282 20.90 -4.22 12.04
CA VAL A 282 22.21 -3.63 11.81
C VAL A 282 23.12 -3.92 12.98
N ARG A 283 24.30 -4.47 12.67
CA ARG A 283 25.35 -4.75 13.64
C ARG A 283 26.69 -4.29 13.10
N GLY A 284 27.65 -4.17 14.00
CA GLY A 284 29.01 -3.75 13.69
C GLY A 284 29.19 -2.25 13.78
N ASN A 285 30.18 -1.74 13.04
CA ASN A 285 30.63 -0.35 13.12
C ASN A 285 30.69 0.28 11.72
N ALA A 286 31.08 1.55 11.66
CA ALA A 286 31.20 2.29 10.39
C ALA A 286 32.16 1.63 9.38
N SER A 287 33.04 0.71 9.82
CA SER A 287 33.99 0.03 8.95
C SER A 287 33.56 -1.36 8.47
N GLN A 288 32.84 -2.08 9.30
CA GLN A 288 32.26 -3.39 9.01
C GLN A 288 30.85 -3.37 9.61
N SER A 289 29.88 -3.05 8.75
CA SER A 289 28.47 -3.08 9.10
C SER A 289 27.78 -4.15 8.28
N GLU A 290 26.93 -4.90 8.96
CA GLU A 290 26.12 -5.94 8.36
C GLU A 290 24.66 -5.57 8.51
N PHE A 291 23.90 -5.82 7.46
CA PHE A 291 22.50 -5.45 7.34
C PHE A 291 21.70 -6.71 6.99
N ALA A 292 20.61 -6.96 7.70
CA ALA A 292 19.60 -7.94 7.27
C ALA A 292 18.22 -7.31 7.28
N VAL A 293 17.44 -7.61 6.25
CA VAL A 293 16.06 -7.15 6.14
C VAL A 293 15.14 -8.24 6.61
N ARG A 294 14.17 -7.88 7.45
CA ARG A 294 13.11 -8.77 7.87
C ARG A 294 11.77 -8.05 7.88
N LYS A 295 10.71 -8.80 7.64
CA LYS A 295 9.34 -8.30 7.70
C LYS A 295 8.67 -8.79 8.97
N ILE A 296 7.99 -7.90 9.67
CA ILE A 296 7.22 -8.23 10.86
C ILE A 296 5.93 -8.91 10.43
N ASP A 297 5.63 -10.07 11.03
CA ASP A 297 4.36 -10.77 10.88
C ASP A 297 3.40 -10.43 12.03
N ALA A 298 3.88 -10.57 13.27
CA ALA A 298 3.07 -10.34 14.47
C ALA A 298 3.88 -9.67 15.59
N VAL A 299 3.19 -8.95 16.46
CA VAL A 299 3.78 -8.21 17.59
C VAL A 299 3.04 -8.58 18.87
N VAL A 300 3.77 -9.03 19.89
CA VAL A 300 3.24 -9.36 21.23
C VAL A 300 4.16 -8.75 22.29
N GLY A 301 3.77 -7.57 22.80
CA GLY A 301 4.62 -6.80 23.70
C GLY A 301 5.95 -6.44 23.03
N ASN A 302 7.07 -6.80 23.66
CA ASN A 302 8.42 -6.57 23.13
C ASN A 302 8.89 -7.68 22.18
N SER A 303 8.11 -8.76 22.02
CA SER A 303 8.44 -9.88 21.17
C SER A 303 7.77 -9.72 19.80
N VAL A 304 8.57 -9.87 18.75
CA VAL A 304 8.14 -9.68 17.38
C VAL A 304 8.44 -10.94 16.58
N THR A 305 7.41 -11.50 15.95
CA THR A 305 7.52 -12.65 15.07
C THR A 305 7.71 -12.15 13.63
N LEU A 306 8.68 -12.72 12.94
CA LEU A 306 9.05 -12.39 11.57
C LEU A 306 8.37 -13.33 10.57
N THR A 307 8.19 -12.85 9.34
CA THR A 307 7.64 -13.66 8.24
C THR A 307 8.59 -14.78 7.79
N SER A 308 9.90 -14.56 7.94
CA SER A 308 10.95 -15.53 7.59
C SER A 308 11.97 -15.65 8.71
N ASP A 309 12.61 -16.82 8.77
CA ASP A 309 13.68 -17.09 9.72
C ASP A 309 14.89 -16.18 9.48
N ILE A 310 15.68 -15.96 10.52
CA ILE A 310 16.89 -15.15 10.47
C ILE A 310 18.03 -16.01 9.90
N ASP A 311 18.81 -15.47 8.96
CA ASP A 311 19.84 -16.25 8.25
C ASP A 311 21.17 -16.34 9.03
N GLN A 312 21.38 -15.44 9.99
CA GLN A 312 22.63 -15.28 10.72
C GLN A 312 22.34 -14.96 12.19
N ASP A 313 23.28 -15.28 13.08
CA ASP A 313 23.14 -14.95 14.50
C ASP A 313 23.28 -13.43 14.72
N TRP A 314 22.38 -12.82 15.48
CA TRP A 314 22.41 -11.43 15.92
C TRP A 314 22.51 -11.40 17.44
N VAL A 315 23.60 -10.80 17.94
CA VAL A 315 23.81 -10.67 19.38
C VAL A 315 22.89 -9.60 19.98
N ALA A 316 22.58 -9.73 21.26
CA ALA A 316 21.94 -8.71 22.07
C ALA A 316 22.69 -7.37 21.92
N GLY A 317 21.94 -6.27 21.86
CA GLY A 317 22.47 -4.94 21.54
C GLY A 317 22.58 -4.63 20.04
N SER A 318 22.37 -5.59 19.14
CA SER A 318 22.21 -5.29 17.71
C SER A 318 21.00 -4.39 17.50
N LYS A 319 21.08 -3.43 16.56
CA LYS A 319 20.04 -2.42 16.39
C LYS A 319 19.10 -2.78 15.25
N ALA A 320 17.81 -2.64 15.49
CA ALA A 320 16.76 -2.71 14.50
C ALA A 320 16.25 -1.30 14.19
N TYR A 321 16.06 -1.00 12.91
CA TYR A 321 15.54 0.27 12.44
C TYR A 321 14.31 0.05 11.55
N PRO A 322 13.28 0.92 11.62
CA PRO A 322 12.21 0.89 10.65
C PRO A 322 12.79 1.24 9.28
N ALA A 323 12.36 0.48 8.27
CA ALA A 323 12.77 0.68 6.90
C ALA A 323 11.67 1.38 6.12
N TYR A 324 12.06 2.21 5.15
CA TYR A 324 11.16 2.93 4.26
C TYR A 324 11.58 2.68 2.82
N VAL A 325 10.59 2.48 1.94
CA VAL A 325 10.81 2.28 0.51
C VAL A 325 10.70 3.64 -0.17
N GLY A 326 11.58 3.91 -1.12
CA GLY A 326 11.60 5.19 -1.82
C GLY A 326 12.79 5.32 -2.74
N TYR A 327 13.14 6.55 -3.08
CA TYR A 327 14.18 6.83 -4.05
C TYR A 327 15.28 7.70 -3.46
N LEU A 328 16.51 7.42 -3.87
CA LEU A 328 17.62 8.30 -3.61
C LEU A 328 17.49 9.57 -4.44
N GLY A 329 18.02 10.68 -3.91
CA GLY A 329 18.03 11.94 -4.60
C GLY A 329 18.67 11.83 -5.99
N THR A 330 18.09 12.55 -6.95
CA THR A 330 18.53 12.57 -8.36
C THR A 330 20.01 12.91 -8.51
N LYS A 331 20.55 13.68 -7.57
CA LYS A 331 21.98 13.99 -7.45
C LYS A 331 22.46 13.67 -6.05
N ILE A 332 23.37 12.70 -5.94
CA ILE A 332 24.16 12.43 -4.74
C ILE A 332 25.54 13.02 -4.92
N THR A 333 26.04 13.71 -3.89
CA THR A 333 27.39 14.28 -3.88
C THR A 333 28.24 13.53 -2.88
N ALA A 334 29.49 13.25 -3.26
CA ALA A 334 30.45 12.60 -2.39
C ALA A 334 31.79 13.35 -2.43
N SER A 335 32.35 13.60 -1.26
CA SER A 335 33.68 14.18 -1.07
C SER A 335 34.66 13.04 -0.79
N GLN A 336 35.52 12.73 -1.75
CA GLN A 336 36.56 11.71 -1.60
C GLN A 336 37.77 12.31 -0.88
N PHE A 337 38.18 11.71 0.23
CA PHE A 337 39.40 12.09 0.95
C PHE A 337 40.60 11.26 0.50
N THR A 338 40.33 10.01 0.09
CA THR A 338 41.31 9.10 -0.52
C THR A 338 40.64 8.39 -1.69
N ASN A 339 41.40 7.60 -2.45
CA ASN A 339 40.86 6.73 -3.49
C ASN A 339 39.93 5.60 -2.97
N ARG A 340 39.76 5.46 -1.65
CA ARG A 340 38.99 4.39 -1.01
C ARG A 340 38.11 4.88 0.15
N THR A 341 37.98 6.19 0.35
CA THR A 341 37.20 6.75 1.45
C THR A 341 36.52 8.02 1.02
N ALA A 342 35.21 8.11 1.25
CA ALA A 342 34.40 9.25 0.86
C ALA A 342 33.31 9.54 1.90
N ALA A 343 33.04 10.82 2.14
CA ALA A 343 31.82 11.26 2.80
C ALA A 343 30.74 11.51 1.73
N VAL A 344 29.58 10.90 1.88
CA VAL A 344 28.48 10.95 0.91
C VAL A 344 27.32 11.69 1.54
N ASN A 345 26.81 12.72 0.88
CA ASN A 345 25.58 13.40 1.28
C ASN A 345 24.39 12.67 0.68
N VAL A 346 23.63 12.00 1.54
CA VAL A 346 22.49 11.18 1.19
C VAL A 346 21.22 12.00 1.38
N THR A 347 20.42 12.04 0.32
CA THR A 347 19.03 12.50 0.38
C THR A 347 18.18 11.36 -0.11
N PHE A 348 17.14 11.02 0.65
CA PHE A 348 16.19 9.98 0.33
C PHE A 348 14.78 10.52 0.50
N ASP A 349 13.94 10.27 -0.49
CA ASP A 349 12.53 10.62 -0.49
C ASP A 349 11.73 9.33 -0.45
N ALA A 350 10.94 9.14 0.60
CA ALA A 350 10.12 7.95 0.76
C ALA A 350 8.94 7.97 -0.22
N ASP A 351 8.56 6.80 -0.73
CA ASP A 351 7.45 6.67 -1.66
C ASP A 351 6.11 6.82 -0.90
N PRO A 352 5.28 7.84 -1.23
CA PRO A 352 4.02 8.05 -0.52
C PRO A 352 3.04 6.89 -0.74
N GLY A 353 2.58 6.28 0.35
CA GLY A 353 1.56 5.22 0.33
C GLY A 353 2.10 3.82 0.65
N GLU A 354 3.40 3.59 0.49
CA GLU A 354 4.07 2.35 0.92
C GLU A 354 4.44 2.38 2.42
N GLU A 355 4.41 3.56 3.03
CA GLU A 355 4.77 3.77 4.43
C GLU A 355 3.66 3.31 5.38
N LEU A 356 3.98 2.35 6.24
CA LEU A 356 3.07 1.92 7.30
C LEU A 356 3.18 2.83 8.52
N TRP A 357 2.32 3.84 8.57
CA TRP A 357 2.25 4.76 9.69
C TRP A 357 1.62 4.13 10.93
N TRP A 358 2.18 4.44 12.10
CA TRP A 358 1.55 4.07 13.37
C TRP A 358 0.30 4.90 13.63
N SER A 359 -0.62 4.29 14.38
CA SER A 359 -1.82 4.95 14.86
C SER A 359 -1.44 6.01 15.87
N VAL A 360 -1.87 7.24 15.63
CA VAL A 360 -1.59 8.35 16.52
C VAL A 360 -2.58 8.35 17.69
N PRO A 361 -2.12 8.35 18.96
CA PRO A 361 -2.99 8.45 20.13
C PRO A 361 -3.83 9.73 20.12
N ALA A 362 -5.01 9.72 20.74
CA ALA A 362 -5.87 10.90 20.84
C ALA A 362 -5.23 12.02 21.67
N GLY A 363 -5.49 13.27 21.28
CA GLY A 363 -5.04 14.45 22.03
C GLY A 363 -5.61 14.48 23.44
N THR A 364 -4.86 15.06 24.37
CA THR A 364 -5.18 15.04 25.80
C THR A 364 -5.86 16.32 26.29
N VAL A 365 -5.52 17.47 25.71
CA VAL A 365 -5.99 18.78 26.17
C VAL A 365 -6.60 19.56 25.00
N PHE A 366 -7.83 20.01 25.19
CA PHE A 366 -8.56 20.79 24.19
C PHE A 366 -9.03 22.13 24.75
N TYR A 367 -9.05 23.15 23.90
CA TYR A 367 -9.69 24.43 24.16
C TYR A 367 -10.50 24.86 22.93
N LEU A 368 -11.79 25.14 23.11
CA LEU A 368 -12.73 25.49 22.04
C LEU A 368 -12.73 24.47 20.87
N GLY A 369 -12.58 23.18 21.20
CA GLY A 369 -12.56 22.09 20.21
C GLY A 369 -11.23 21.92 19.46
N ARG A 370 -10.17 22.65 19.85
CA ARG A 370 -8.82 22.56 19.27
C ARG A 370 -7.85 21.96 20.27
N GLU A 371 -6.98 21.06 19.82
CA GLU A 371 -5.93 20.49 20.67
C GLU A 371 -4.90 21.57 21.02
N LEU A 372 -4.51 21.66 22.30
CA LEU A 372 -3.50 22.61 22.74
C LEU A 372 -2.10 22.02 22.60
N PHE A 373 -1.22 22.76 21.91
CA PHE A 373 0.22 22.48 21.90
C PHE A 373 0.87 23.12 23.13
N LEU A 374 1.31 22.30 24.09
CA LEU A 374 1.84 22.77 25.38
C LEU A 374 3.36 22.72 25.49
N GLU A 375 4.04 22.18 24.48
CA GLU A 375 5.50 22.08 24.50
C GLU A 375 6.16 23.44 24.38
N ARG A 376 7.30 23.59 25.08
CA ARG A 376 8.01 24.86 25.16
C ARG A 376 9.15 24.88 24.15
N PRO A 377 9.28 25.98 23.38
CA PRO A 377 10.39 26.10 22.46
C PRO A 377 11.71 26.25 23.22
N ASP A 378 12.79 25.84 22.57
CA ASP A 378 14.14 26.08 23.04
C ASP A 378 14.52 27.55 22.78
N TRP A 379 14.67 28.30 23.88
CA TRP A 379 15.06 29.71 23.87
C TRP A 379 16.56 29.93 23.70
N ALA A 380 17.39 28.87 23.65
CA ALA A 380 18.79 29.01 23.25
C ALA A 380 18.91 29.48 21.79
N SER A 381 17.94 29.09 20.96
CA SER A 381 17.71 29.68 19.64
C SER A 381 16.73 30.85 19.73
N SER A 382 17.00 31.95 19.03
CA SER A 382 16.08 33.10 19.04
C SER A 382 14.80 32.76 18.27
N VAL A 383 13.65 32.78 18.94
CA VAL A 383 12.34 32.74 18.29
C VAL A 383 12.11 34.09 17.61
N ALA A 384 12.04 34.09 16.28
CA ALA A 384 11.84 35.29 15.48
C ALA A 384 10.36 35.42 15.06
N PRO A 385 9.55 36.26 15.74
CA PRO A 385 8.18 36.53 15.32
C PRO A 385 8.17 37.42 14.08
N GLU A 386 7.49 36.97 13.04
CA GLU A 386 7.13 37.80 11.89
C GLU A 386 5.73 38.38 12.13
N PHE A 387 5.57 39.68 11.82
CA PHE A 387 4.30 40.38 11.98
C PHE A 387 3.83 40.84 10.61
N GLU A 388 2.65 40.37 10.21
CA GLU A 388 2.04 40.72 8.94
C GLU A 388 0.77 41.54 9.20
N ALA A 389 0.74 42.76 8.68
CA ALA A 389 -0.44 43.61 8.70
C ALA A 389 -1.19 43.49 7.38
N ALA A 390 -2.52 43.33 7.43
CA ALA A 390 -3.36 43.34 6.24
C ALA A 390 -3.54 44.78 5.73
N LEU A 391 -2.49 45.35 5.11
CA LEU A 391 -2.49 46.69 4.54
C LEU A 391 -2.44 46.62 3.01
N GLU A 392 -3.53 47.00 2.37
CA GLU A 392 -3.59 47.21 0.92
C GLU A 392 -3.17 48.66 0.62
N ILE A 393 -2.13 48.83 -0.19
CA ILE A 393 -1.68 50.16 -0.64
C ILE A 393 -2.05 50.33 -2.10
N ILE A 394 -2.92 51.30 -2.38
CA ILE A 394 -3.26 51.68 -3.75
C ILE A 394 -2.42 52.91 -4.10
N ASP A 395 -1.44 52.72 -4.99
CA ASP A 395 -0.53 53.77 -5.44
C ASP A 395 -0.54 53.85 -6.97
N TYR A 396 -1.00 54.98 -7.50
CA TYR A 396 -1.02 55.25 -8.94
C TYR A 396 0.28 55.89 -9.46
N GLY A 397 1.33 55.97 -8.63
CA GLY A 397 2.64 56.54 -8.97
C GLY A 397 2.66 58.07 -9.07
N LYS A 398 1.53 58.73 -8.83
CA LYS A 398 1.37 60.19 -8.78
C LYS A 398 0.31 60.54 -7.73
N GLY A 399 0.54 61.58 -6.94
CA GLY A 399 -0.42 62.08 -5.96
C GLY A 399 -0.43 61.30 -4.63
N ARG A 400 -1.59 61.28 -3.95
CA ARG A 400 -1.77 60.67 -2.62
C ARG A 400 -1.97 59.16 -2.74
N LYS A 401 -1.29 58.39 -1.88
CA LYS A 401 -1.54 56.96 -1.72
C LYS A 401 -2.79 56.73 -0.88
N ASP A 402 -3.61 55.77 -1.28
CA ASP A 402 -4.73 55.32 -0.47
C ASP A 402 -4.35 54.04 0.28
N PHE A 403 -4.77 53.96 1.54
CA PHE A 403 -4.43 52.88 2.45
C PHE A 403 -5.73 52.24 2.91
N ASN A 404 -5.94 51.00 2.50
CA ASN A 404 -7.11 50.23 2.90
C ASN A 404 -6.69 49.08 3.82
N ILE A 405 -7.42 48.91 4.92
CA ILE A 405 -7.18 47.85 5.90
C ILE A 405 -8.37 46.90 5.82
N PRO A 406 -8.34 45.88 4.93
CA PRO A 406 -9.47 44.96 4.75
C PRO A 406 -9.77 44.11 6.00
N ARG A 407 -8.81 43.90 6.90
CA ARG A 407 -8.96 43.08 8.11
C ARG A 407 -8.51 43.85 9.35
N PRO A 408 -9.27 43.81 10.46
CA PRO A 408 -8.98 44.63 11.65
C PRO A 408 -7.89 44.05 12.57
N PHE A 409 -7.19 42.99 12.17
CA PHE A 409 -6.17 42.32 12.99
C PHE A 409 -4.92 41.99 12.17
N ASN A 410 -3.79 41.88 12.87
CA ASN A 410 -2.50 41.49 12.28
C ASN A 410 -2.24 40.01 12.56
N MET A 411 -1.49 39.37 11.67
CA MET A 411 -1.02 38.01 11.84
C MET A 411 0.37 38.02 12.47
N ARG A 412 0.66 37.00 13.29
CA ARG A 412 1.97 36.78 13.88
C ARG A 412 2.40 35.35 13.60
N ILE A 413 3.48 35.18 12.86
CA ILE A 413 4.05 33.86 12.52
C ILE A 413 5.27 33.65 13.41
N HIS A 414 5.35 32.47 14.03
CA HIS A 414 6.51 32.07 14.84
C HIS A 414 7.19 30.87 14.21
N LYS A 415 8.51 30.95 14.10
CA LYS A 415 9.36 29.78 13.89
C LYS A 415 10.06 29.47 15.21
N ALA A 416 9.86 28.25 15.69
CA ALA A 416 10.42 27.77 16.93
C ALA A 416 11.16 26.44 16.71
N GLN A 417 12.23 26.24 17.45
CA GLN A 417 12.93 24.97 17.57
C GLN A 417 12.57 24.35 18.92
N TYR A 418 12.40 23.03 18.95
CA TYR A 418 12.15 22.26 20.17
C TYR A 418 13.29 21.26 20.31
N ILE A 419 13.85 21.15 21.51
CA ILE A 419 14.90 20.18 21.83
C ILE A 419 14.37 19.32 22.96
N GLU A 420 14.19 18.03 22.68
CA GLU A 420 13.78 17.04 23.67
C GLU A 420 14.90 16.05 23.92
N ALA A 421 14.99 15.60 25.17
CA ALA A 421 15.99 14.61 25.59
C ALA A 421 15.53 13.16 25.35
N SER A 422 14.22 12.93 25.27
CA SER A 422 13.64 11.60 25.06
C SER A 422 12.91 11.51 23.73
N ARG A 423 13.02 10.33 23.11
CA ARG A 423 12.40 10.03 21.83
C ARG A 423 10.88 10.07 21.88
N GLU A 424 10.29 9.51 22.94
CA GLU A 424 8.83 9.53 23.16
C GLU A 424 8.25 10.95 23.10
N ARG A 425 8.98 11.97 23.60
CA ARG A 425 8.52 13.37 23.53
C ARG A 425 8.66 13.97 22.15
N THR A 426 9.73 13.65 21.43
CA THR A 426 9.88 14.03 20.02
C THR A 426 8.75 13.43 19.17
N ASP A 427 8.46 12.15 19.36
CA ASP A 427 7.37 11.45 18.67
C ASP A 427 6.00 12.05 19.07
N ALA A 428 5.80 12.45 20.34
CA ALA A 428 4.59 13.14 20.77
C ALA A 428 4.36 14.50 20.06
N ILE A 429 5.43 15.24 19.76
CA ILE A 429 5.36 16.47 18.96
C ILE A 429 4.96 16.14 17.51
N VAL A 430 5.59 15.13 16.90
CA VAL A 430 5.24 14.68 15.54
C VAL A 430 3.78 14.23 15.49
N ASP A 431 3.34 13.46 16.48
CA ASP A 431 1.98 12.98 16.65
C ASP A 431 0.97 14.13 16.76
N PHE A 432 1.30 15.21 17.48
CA PHE A 432 0.46 16.41 17.52
C PHE A 432 0.24 17.00 16.13
N PHE A 433 1.30 17.11 15.32
CA PHE A 433 1.17 17.61 13.95
C PHE A 433 0.42 16.64 13.03
N ARG A 434 0.61 15.33 13.21
CA ARG A 434 -0.10 14.29 12.46
C ARG A 434 -1.60 14.27 12.79
N ARG A 435 -1.99 14.36 14.07
CA ARG A 435 -3.41 14.49 14.49
C ARG A 435 -4.09 15.66 13.82
N ASN A 436 -3.41 16.81 13.82
CA ASN A 436 -3.93 18.04 13.22
C ASN A 436 -3.71 18.10 11.70
N ARG A 437 -3.10 17.08 11.07
CA ARG A 437 -2.76 17.02 9.64
C ARG A 437 -2.06 18.28 9.13
N GLY A 438 -1.22 18.88 9.96
CA GLY A 438 -0.55 20.16 9.68
C GLY A 438 -1.47 21.38 9.52
N ALA A 439 -2.76 21.29 9.88
CA ALA A 439 -3.78 22.29 9.52
C ALA A 439 -4.85 22.61 10.56
N GLN A 440 -5.22 21.68 11.45
CA GLN A 440 -6.46 21.75 12.23
C GLN A 440 -6.33 22.34 13.66
N GLY A 441 -5.24 23.08 13.91
CA GLY A 441 -5.04 23.83 15.16
C GLY A 441 -5.79 25.15 15.22
#